data_AF-A0A6L7H3C9-F1
#
_entry.id   AF-A0A6L7H3C9-F1
#
_cell.length_a   1.000
_cell.length_b   1.000
_cell.length_c   1.000
_cell.angle_alpha   90.00
_cell.angle_beta   90.00
_cell.angle_gamma   90.00
#
_symmetry.space_group_name_H-M   'P 1'
#
loop_
_entity.id
_entity.type
_entity.pdbx_description
1 polymer ?
#
loop_
_entity_poly.entity_id
_entity_poly.type
_entity_poly.pdbx_seq_one_letter_code
_entity_poly.pdbx_strand_id
1 'polypeptide(L)' 'MKEIEVVIDTEEIAEFFYEQLIERGYVPKREEIEDLADITFEYLLEKCMIDEVFDEEDE' A
#
# COMPACT_ATOMS: atom_id res chain seq x y z
N MET A 1 11.32 -19.29 -11.22
CA MET A 1 11.08 -18.41 -10.06
C MET A 1 9.71 -18.77 -9.52
N LYS A 2 9.53 -18.88 -8.20
CA LYS A 2 8.18 -19.03 -7.64
C LYS A 2 7.62 -17.62 -7.54
N GLU A 3 6.66 -17.30 -8.38
CA GLU A 3 5.86 -16.09 -8.25
C GLU A 3 4.98 -16.26 -7.02
N ILE A 4 5.11 -15.33 -6.07
CA ILE A 4 4.24 -15.25 -4.91
C ILE A 4 3.19 -14.22 -5.30
N GLU A 5 1.95 -14.65 -5.44
CA GLU A 5 0.81 -13.77 -5.67
C GLU A 5 0.45 -13.16 -4.31
N VAL A 6 0.66 -11.86 -4.18
CA VAL A 6 0.36 -11.09 -2.96
C VAL A 6 -0.70 -10.07 -3.34
N VAL A 7 -1.83 -10.10 -2.63
CA VAL A 7 -2.89 -9.09 -2.73
C VAL A 7 -2.58 -8.05 -1.66
N ILE A 8 -2.47 -6.79 -2.06
CA ILE A 8 -2.12 -5.66 -1.18
C ILE A 8 -3.15 -4.56 -1.42
N ASP A 9 -3.71 -4.01 -0.34
CA ASP A 9 -4.55 -2.82 -0.37
C ASP A 9 -3.82 -1.61 0.25
N THR A 10 -4.38 -0.41 0.06
CA THR A 10 -3.79 0.82 0.58
C THR A 10 -3.89 0.94 2.10
N GLU A 11 -4.84 0.26 2.75
CA GLU A 11 -4.99 0.26 4.21
C GLU A 11 -3.86 -0.55 4.89
N GLU A 12 -3.49 -1.70 4.32
CA GLU A 12 -2.39 -2.54 4.75
C GLU A 12 -1.04 -1.80 4.61
N ILE A 13 -0.85 -1.09 3.48
CA ILE A 13 0.34 -0.25 3.27
C ILE A 13 0.39 0.86 4.33
N ALA A 14 -0.74 1.53 4.60
CA ALA A 14 -0.82 2.59 5.58
C ALA A 14 -0.48 2.10 7.00
N GLU A 15 -1.09 1.00 7.44
CA GLU A 15 -0.83 0.43 8.77
C GLU A 15 0.64 0.01 8.91
N PHE A 16 1.20 -0.63 7.87
CA PHE A 16 2.61 -1.00 7.85
C PHE A 16 3.53 0.22 8.04
N PHE A 17 3.31 1.30 7.29
CA PHE A 17 4.10 2.51 7.45
C PHE A 17 3.92 3.17 8.81
N TYR A 18 2.70 3.19 9.33
CA TYR A 18 2.41 3.75 10.64
C TYR A 18 3.19 3.02 11.74
N GLU A 19 3.12 1.68 11.80
CA GLU A 19 3.86 0.86 12.76
C GLU A 19 5.37 1.06 12.62
N GLN A 20 5.90 0.98 11.39
CA GLN A 20 7.32 1.13 11.12
C GLN A 20 7.85 2.52 11.54
N LEU A 21 7.07 3.57 11.34
CA LEU A 21 7.45 4.93 11.75
C LEU A 21 7.42 5.07 13.28
N ILE A 22 6.43 4.50 13.96
CA ILE A 22 6.40 4.45 15.43
C ILE A 22 7.61 3.71 16.00
N GLU A 23 7.96 2.54 15.46
CA GLU A 23 9.13 1.78 15.90
C GLU A 23 10.44 2.56 15.76
N ARG A 24 10.50 3.50 14.82
CA ARG A 24 11.64 4.40 14.59
C ARG A 24 11.58 5.68 15.43
N GLY A 25 10.55 5.86 16.25
CA GLY A 25 10.39 6.98 17.16
C GLY A 25 9.70 8.21 16.55
N TYR A 26 9.07 8.07 15.39
CA TYR A 26 8.25 9.13 14.79
C TYR A 26 6.83 9.13 15.37
N VAL A 27 6.14 10.26 15.22
CA VAL A 27 4.72 10.41 15.53
C VAL A 27 3.99 10.79 14.24
N PRO A 28 3.77 9.82 13.33
CA PRO A 28 3.07 10.10 12.09
C PRO A 28 1.60 10.43 12.34
N LYS A 29 1.03 11.35 11.55
CA LYS A 29 -0.42 11.55 11.52
C LYS A 29 -1.04 10.55 10.56
N ARG A 30 -2.23 10.04 10.90
CA ARG A 30 -2.97 9.10 10.04
C ARG A 30 -3.16 9.61 8.62
N GLU A 31 -3.64 10.84 8.47
CA GLU A 31 -3.87 11.46 7.15
C GLU A 31 -2.59 11.47 6.29
N GLU A 32 -1.42 11.77 6.89
CA GLU A 32 -0.14 11.77 6.16
C GLU A 32 0.30 10.35 5.73
N ILE A 33 -0.11 9.33 6.47
CA ILE A 33 0.23 7.93 6.15
C ILE A 33 -0.72 7.35 5.11
N GLU A 34 -2.00 7.72 5.17
CA GLU A 34 -2.99 7.39 4.13
C GLU A 34 -2.54 7.98 2.78
N ASP A 35 -2.18 9.27 2.74
CA ASP A 35 -1.62 9.89 1.53
C ASP A 35 -0.35 9.18 1.03
N LEU A 36 0.54 8.76 1.94
CA LEU A 36 1.75 8.02 1.57
C LEU A 36 1.46 6.62 1.04
N ALA A 37 0.42 5.96 1.54
CA ALA A 37 0.01 4.66 1.06
C ALA A 37 -0.52 4.75 -0.37
N ASP A 38 -1.39 5.72 -0.65
CA ASP A 38 -1.90 6.00 -1.99
C ASP A 38 -0.76 6.32 -2.97
N ILE A 39 0.15 7.23 -2.60
CA ILE A 39 1.33 7.57 -3.42
C ILE A 39 2.20 6.33 -3.68
N THR A 40 2.36 5.46 -2.68
CA THR A 40 3.17 4.25 -2.80
C THR A 40 2.51 3.24 -3.72
N PHE A 41 1.20 3.04 -3.60
CA PHE A 41 0.43 2.15 -4.45
C PHE A 41 0.54 2.57 -5.92
N GLU A 42 0.30 3.84 -6.22
CA GLU A 42 0.48 4.44 -7.55
C GLU A 42 1.91 4.25 -8.08
N TYR A 43 2.92 4.46 -7.23
CA TYR A 43 4.31 4.24 -7.60
C TYR A 43 4.60 2.77 -7.94
N LEU A 44 4.04 1.83 -7.19
CA LEU A 44 4.20 0.38 -7.46
C LEU A 44 3.52 -0.03 -8.76
N LEU A 45 2.35 0.55 -9.07
CA LEU A 45 1.68 0.40 -10.37
C LEU A 45 2.56 0.95 -11.50
N GLU A 46 3.09 2.16 -11.36
CA GLU A 46 3.96 2.78 -12.38
C GLU A 46 5.23 1.96 -12.64
N LYS A 47 5.75 1.27 -11.62
CA LYS A 47 6.90 0.38 -11.74
C LYS A 47 6.56 -1.01 -12.28
N CYS A 48 5.29 -1.27 -12.62
CA CYS A 48 4.80 -2.59 -13.03
C CYS A 48 5.20 -3.67 -12.02
N MET A 49 5.16 -3.32 -10.72
CA MET A 49 5.44 -4.25 -9.62
C MET A 49 4.18 -4.95 -9.13
N ILE A 50 3.02 -4.30 -9.30
CA ILE A 50 1.68 -4.81 -8.99
C ILE A 50 0.74 -4.47 -10.16
N ASP A 51 -0.38 -5.18 -10.24
CA ASP A 51 -1.50 -4.89 -11.14
C ASP A 51 -2.75 -4.60 -10.32
N GLU A 52 -3.52 -3.59 -10.70
CA GLU A 52 -4.79 -3.26 -10.05
C GLU A 52 -5.84 -4.34 -10.39
N VAL A 53 -6.41 -4.96 -9.37
CA VAL A 53 -7.49 -5.95 -9.52
C VAL A 53 -8.81 -5.23 -9.35
N PHE A 54 -9.51 -4.96 -10.45
CA PHE A 54 -10.91 -4.55 -10.41
C PHE A 54 -11.76 -5.80 -10.16
N ASP A 55 -12.52 -5.84 -9.06
CA ASP A 55 -13.56 -6.87 -8.89
C ASP A 55 -14.58 -6.70 -10.03
N GLU A 56 -14.52 -7.56 -11.04
CA GLU A 56 -15.53 -7.67 -12.10
C GLU A 56 -16.83 -8.26 -11.53
N GLU A 57 -17.52 -7.56 -10.62
CA GLU A 57 -18.86 -7.95 -10.11
C GLU A 57 -19.86 -6.77 -10.09
N ASP A 58 -19.89 -5.94 -11.13
CA ASP A 58 -21.02 -5.04 -11.41
C ASP A 58 -21.31 -5.01 -12.93
N GLU A 59 -21.96 -6.06 -13.45
CA GLU A 59 -22.67 -6.07 -14.74
C GLU A 59 -24.19 -6.21 -14.54
#